data_AF-A0A7C3ST86-F1
#
_entry.id   AF-A0A7C3ST86-F1
#
_cell.length_a   1.000
_cell.length_b   1.000
_cell.length_c   1.000
_cell.angle_alpha   90.00
_cell.angle_beta   90.00
_cell.angle_gamma   90.00
#
_symmetry.space_group_name_H-M   'P 1'
#
loop_
_entity.id
_entity.type
_entity.pdbx_description
1 polymer ?
#
loop_
_entity_poly.entity_id
_entity_poly.type
_entity_poly.pdbx_seq_one_letter_code
_entity_poly.pdbx_strand_id
1 'polypeptide(L)'
;RNKTGALFGAGESTGSVGVVTINMPRIGYLSKDENEFFERLDRFMYLAKQALEIKRKIVSRNMDAGLLPYTKRYLGSLKNHFSTIGLVGMNEACLNFLGVSIAEEEGKKFALKTLDFMREKLIEFQEETGHLYNLEATPAEGTAYRLAKIDKKYYPEIITAGDSIPYYTNSTHLPVEYTDDLWFALKHQEDLQVKYTGGTVFHAFIGESPTSEEARILVKKIAENFRIPYYTITPTFSICLNHGYLKGEKPICPICNTPSEVYSRVVGYLRPVKDWNAGKQEEFKERKEYKVKL
;
A
#
# COMPACT_ATOMS: atom_id res chain seq x y z
N ARG A 1 5.71 -7.25 -26.24
CA ARG A 1 7.17 -6.95 -26.13
C ARG A 1 7.42 -6.45 -24.70
N ASN A 2 7.89 -7.33 -23.81
CA ASN A 2 8.21 -6.98 -22.41
C ASN A 2 9.36 -5.97 -22.38
N LYS A 3 9.02 -4.70 -22.11
CA LYS A 3 9.98 -3.62 -21.81
C LYS A 3 9.87 -3.21 -20.34
N THR A 4 9.73 -4.17 -19.45
CA THR A 4 9.79 -3.95 -18.01
C THR A 4 11.03 -4.63 -17.48
N GLY A 5 12.12 -3.87 -17.40
CA GLY A 5 13.30 -4.25 -16.62
C GLY A 5 12.93 -4.29 -15.14
N ALA A 6 13.41 -5.35 -14.49
CA ALA A 6 13.61 -5.62 -13.06
C ALA A 6 12.62 -5.09 -12.01
N LEU A 7 12.25 -5.99 -11.08
CA LEU A 7 11.51 -5.76 -9.83
C LEU A 7 12.05 -4.61 -8.94
N PHE A 8 13.29 -4.15 -9.14
CA PHE A 8 13.91 -2.98 -8.46
C PHE A 8 14.73 -2.11 -9.41
N GLY A 9 14.31 -2.01 -10.66
CA GLY A 9 15.06 -1.29 -11.66
C GLY A 9 14.18 -1.13 -12.87
N ALA A 10 13.11 -0.35 -12.66
CA ALA A 10 12.33 0.19 -13.74
C ALA A 10 13.36 0.69 -14.76
N GLY A 11 13.41 0.04 -15.93
CA GLY A 11 14.48 0.22 -16.90
C GLY A 11 14.77 1.71 -17.13
N GLU A 12 16.03 2.07 -17.33
CA GLU A 12 16.49 3.47 -17.43
C GLU A 12 15.41 4.40 -18.03
N SER A 13 15.01 5.43 -17.28
CA SER A 13 13.95 6.40 -17.65
C SER A 13 12.49 5.93 -17.58
N THR A 14 12.14 5.11 -16.58
CA THR A 14 10.74 4.74 -16.27
C THR A 14 10.29 5.34 -14.93
N GLY A 15 8.99 5.61 -14.80
CA GLY A 15 8.39 6.25 -13.63
C GLY A 15 6.87 6.27 -13.75
N SER A 16 6.19 7.09 -12.94
CA SER A 16 4.75 7.31 -13.06
C SER A 16 4.44 8.79 -13.25
N VAL A 17 3.53 9.11 -14.17
CA VAL A 17 3.03 10.48 -14.38
C VAL A 17 2.16 10.93 -13.20
N GLY A 18 1.52 9.97 -12.53
CA GLY A 18 0.67 10.22 -11.39
C GLY A 18 -0.01 8.96 -10.92
N VAL A 19 -0.50 9.02 -9.69
CA VAL A 19 -1.24 7.97 -9.03
C VAL A 19 -2.64 8.48 -8.72
N VAL A 20 -3.66 7.69 -9.03
CA VAL A 20 -5.03 7.88 -8.55
C VAL A 20 -5.43 6.64 -7.75
N THR A 21 -5.82 6.83 -6.49
CA THR A 21 -6.21 5.74 -5.59
C THR A 21 -7.72 5.65 -5.47
N ILE A 22 -8.27 4.46 -5.71
CA ILE A 22 -9.69 4.16 -5.58
C ILE A 22 -10.03 3.82 -4.12
N ASN A 23 -11.11 4.42 -3.62
CA ASN A 23 -11.64 4.20 -2.27
C ASN A 23 -12.57 2.98 -2.27
N MET A 24 -12.00 1.78 -2.07
CA MET A 24 -12.75 0.53 -2.13
C MET A 24 -13.85 0.41 -1.06
N PRO A 25 -13.63 0.82 0.20
CA PRO A 25 -14.65 0.76 1.25
C PRO A 25 -15.95 1.47 0.87
N ARG A 26 -15.85 2.65 0.25
CA ARG A 26 -17.02 3.40 -0.21
C ARG A 26 -17.77 2.68 -1.33
N ILE A 27 -17.06 1.98 -2.22
CA ILE A 27 -17.70 1.16 -3.25
C ILE A 27 -18.46 0.01 -2.56
N GLY A 28 -17.78 -0.72 -1.66
CA GLY A 28 -18.39 -1.83 -0.94
C GLY A 28 -19.65 -1.43 -0.17
N TYR A 29 -19.61 -0.30 0.55
CA TYR A 29 -20.74 0.22 1.32
C TYR A 29 -21.95 0.64 0.47
N LEU A 30 -21.71 1.16 -0.73
CA LEU A 30 -22.78 1.70 -1.60
C LEU A 30 -23.35 0.68 -2.59
N SER A 31 -22.79 -0.53 -2.64
CA SER A 31 -23.18 -1.58 -3.56
C SER A 31 -24.08 -2.60 -2.89
N LYS A 32 -25.19 -2.93 -3.54
CA LYS A 32 -26.13 -3.94 -3.04
C LYS A 32 -25.80 -5.34 -3.53
N ASP A 33 -25.18 -5.43 -4.69
CA ASP A 33 -24.78 -6.66 -5.32
C ASP A 33 -23.45 -6.48 -6.07
N GLU A 34 -22.95 -7.60 -6.59
CA GLU A 34 -21.65 -7.66 -7.22
C GLU A 34 -21.60 -6.87 -8.53
N ASN A 35 -22.71 -6.80 -9.28
CA ASN A 35 -22.77 -6.03 -10.51
C ASN A 35 -22.64 -4.54 -10.20
N GLU A 36 -23.38 -4.03 -9.21
CA GLU A 36 -23.27 -2.64 -8.78
C GLU A 36 -21.84 -2.32 -8.27
N PHE A 37 -21.18 -3.25 -7.58
CA PHE A 37 -19.78 -3.10 -7.14
C PHE A 37 -18.84 -2.89 -8.34
N PHE A 38 -18.88 -3.78 -9.32
CA PHE A 38 -17.99 -3.70 -10.48
C PHE A 38 -18.33 -2.54 -11.42
N GLU A 39 -19.61 -2.17 -11.56
CA GLU A 39 -20.01 -0.98 -12.33
C GLU A 39 -19.46 0.31 -11.70
N ARG A 40 -19.56 0.44 -10.37
CA ARG A 40 -18.98 1.59 -9.65
C ARG A 40 -17.45 1.61 -9.79
N LEU A 41 -16.80 0.46 -9.65
CA LEU A 41 -15.36 0.34 -9.80
C LEU A 41 -14.92 0.74 -11.21
N ASP A 42 -15.58 0.22 -12.25
CA ASP A 42 -15.35 0.58 -13.66
C ASP A 42 -15.43 2.10 -13.86
N ARG A 43 -16.53 2.70 -13.40
CA ARG A 43 -16.75 4.14 -13.50
C ARG A 43 -15.62 4.94 -12.85
N PHE A 44 -15.18 4.56 -11.65
CA PHE A 44 -14.10 5.26 -10.97
C PHE A 44 -12.73 5.03 -11.63
N MET A 45 -12.47 3.83 -12.15
CA MET A 45 -11.25 3.56 -12.94
C MET A 45 -11.23 4.37 -14.24
N TYR A 46 -12.36 4.52 -14.91
CA TYR A 46 -12.47 5.36 -16.10
C TYR A 46 -12.22 6.84 -15.77
N LEU A 47 -12.74 7.36 -14.65
CA LEU A 47 -12.43 8.72 -14.19
C LEU A 47 -10.94 8.87 -13.83
N ALA A 48 -10.34 7.86 -13.21
CA ALA A 48 -8.91 7.84 -12.91
C ALA A 48 -8.06 7.90 -14.21
N LYS A 49 -8.44 7.11 -15.23
CA LYS A 49 -7.85 7.18 -16.58
C LYS A 49 -7.91 8.60 -17.13
N GLN A 50 -9.09 9.22 -17.15
CA GLN A 50 -9.26 10.58 -17.65
C GLN A 50 -8.36 11.59 -16.91
N ALA A 51 -8.32 11.52 -15.58
CA ALA A 51 -7.49 12.41 -14.76
C ALA A 51 -5.99 12.24 -15.08
N LEU A 52 -5.52 11.01 -15.24
CA LEU A 52 -4.13 10.70 -15.55
C LEU A 52 -3.74 11.13 -16.97
N GLU A 53 -4.62 10.95 -17.96
CA GLU A 53 -4.41 11.41 -19.33
C GLU A 53 -4.37 12.93 -19.43
N ILE A 54 -5.27 13.64 -18.72
CA ILE A 54 -5.22 15.10 -18.62
C ILE A 54 -3.89 15.55 -18.02
N LYS A 55 -3.46 14.91 -16.92
CA LYS A 55 -2.18 15.22 -16.28
C LYS A 55 -1.01 14.98 -17.23
N ARG A 56 -0.98 13.85 -17.93
CA ARG A 56 0.05 13.52 -18.93
C ARG A 56 0.13 14.59 -20.01
N LYS A 57 -1.00 15.02 -20.56
CA LYS A 57 -1.06 16.09 -21.57
C LYS A 57 -0.47 17.41 -21.06
N ILE A 58 -0.82 17.80 -19.82
CA ILE A 58 -0.33 19.05 -19.21
C ILE A 58 1.17 18.97 -18.94
N VAL A 59 1.65 17.87 -18.33
CA VAL A 59 3.07 17.70 -18.02
C VAL A 59 3.91 17.67 -19.30
N SER A 60 3.49 16.92 -20.32
CA SER A 60 4.17 16.89 -21.63
C SER A 60 4.24 18.30 -22.26
N ARG A 61 3.14 19.05 -22.26
CA ARG A 61 3.12 20.43 -22.76
C ARG A 61 4.10 21.32 -22.00
N ASN A 62 4.17 21.21 -20.68
CA ASN A 62 5.09 21.98 -19.86
C ASN A 62 6.56 21.59 -20.11
N MET A 63 6.84 20.30 -20.37
CA MET A 63 8.16 19.85 -20.78
C MET A 63 8.57 20.46 -22.12
N ASP A 64 7.68 20.47 -23.11
CA ASP A 64 7.95 21.01 -24.44
C ASP A 64 8.03 22.54 -24.46
N ALA A 65 7.31 23.23 -23.56
CA ALA A 65 7.40 24.67 -23.35
C ALA A 65 8.64 25.11 -22.54
N GLY A 66 9.51 24.19 -22.13
CA GLY A 66 10.73 24.50 -21.38
C GLY A 66 10.54 24.77 -19.88
N LEU A 67 9.34 24.54 -19.34
CA LEU A 67 9.05 24.72 -17.91
C LEU A 67 9.58 23.59 -17.02
N LEU A 68 9.92 22.44 -17.63
CA LEU A 68 10.49 21.28 -16.95
C LEU A 68 11.82 20.87 -17.62
N PRO A 69 12.85 21.73 -17.62
CA PRO A 69 14.04 21.58 -18.45
C PRO A 69 14.87 20.36 -18.07
N TYR A 70 15.01 20.06 -16.77
CA TYR A 70 15.75 18.88 -16.31
C TYR A 70 15.02 17.58 -16.67
N THR A 71 13.69 17.53 -16.44
CA THR A 71 12.87 16.38 -16.82
C THR A 71 12.97 16.13 -18.33
N LYS A 72 12.84 17.17 -19.16
CA LYS A 72 12.98 17.05 -20.61
C LYS A 72 14.38 16.58 -21.02
N ARG A 73 15.43 17.13 -20.41
CA ARG A 73 16.82 16.78 -20.70
C ARG A 73 17.15 15.32 -20.38
N TYR A 74 16.75 14.83 -19.21
CA TYR A 74 17.16 13.50 -18.73
C TYR A 74 16.20 12.38 -19.11
N LEU A 75 14.90 12.66 -19.25
CA LEU A 75 13.89 11.64 -19.58
C LEU A 75 13.42 11.72 -21.03
N GLY A 76 13.54 12.88 -21.69
CA GLY A 76 13.12 13.12 -23.08
C GLY A 76 11.61 13.21 -23.28
N SER A 77 10.88 12.19 -22.83
CA SER A 77 9.41 12.09 -22.94
C SER A 77 8.82 11.22 -21.82
N LEU A 78 7.49 11.28 -21.67
CA LEU A 78 6.75 10.44 -20.72
C LEU A 78 6.35 9.07 -21.31
N LYS A 79 6.89 8.67 -22.47
CA LYS A 79 6.50 7.43 -23.17
C LYS A 79 6.67 6.17 -22.30
N ASN A 80 7.71 6.14 -21.49
CA ASN A 80 8.03 5.01 -20.60
C ASN A 80 7.48 5.21 -19.18
N HIS A 81 6.63 6.22 -18.95
CA HIS A 81 6.03 6.49 -17.65
C HIS A 81 4.62 5.92 -17.59
N PHE A 82 4.32 5.21 -16.51
CA PHE A 82 3.02 4.64 -16.23
C PHE A 82 2.00 5.72 -15.82
N SER A 83 0.74 5.43 -16.10
CA SER A 83 -0.44 6.02 -15.48
C SER A 83 -0.89 5.04 -14.39
N THR A 84 -0.68 5.39 -13.12
CA THR A 84 -0.87 4.45 -12.01
C THR A 84 -2.25 4.58 -11.41
N ILE A 85 -2.98 3.47 -11.36
CA ILE A 85 -4.24 3.36 -10.63
C ILE A 85 -3.98 2.41 -9.46
N GLY A 86 -4.29 2.85 -8.26
CA GLY A 86 -4.14 2.05 -7.06
C GLY A 86 -5.44 1.95 -6.28
N LEU A 87 -5.41 1.22 -5.18
CA LEU A 87 -6.56 1.05 -4.29
C LEU A 87 -6.14 1.09 -2.83
N VAL A 88 -7.11 1.35 -1.95
CA VAL A 88 -6.94 1.27 -0.49
C VAL A 88 -8.21 0.70 0.14
N GLY A 89 -8.05 0.00 1.27
CA GLY A 89 -9.17 -0.44 2.12
C GLY A 89 -9.91 -1.66 1.59
N MET A 90 -9.25 -2.63 0.95
CA MET A 90 -9.97 -3.80 0.46
C MET A 90 -10.56 -4.65 1.59
N ASN A 91 -9.91 -4.71 2.77
CA ASN A 91 -10.50 -5.36 3.94
C ASN A 91 -11.84 -4.72 4.33
N GLU A 92 -11.88 -3.40 4.47
CA GLU A 92 -13.11 -2.71 4.83
C GLU A 92 -14.13 -2.75 3.68
N ALA A 93 -13.70 -2.85 2.42
CA ALA A 93 -14.61 -3.12 1.30
C ALA A 93 -15.30 -4.48 1.45
N CYS A 94 -14.57 -5.54 1.81
CA CYS A 94 -15.15 -6.85 2.10
C CYS A 94 -16.11 -6.79 3.29
N LEU A 95 -15.73 -6.10 4.37
CA LEU A 95 -16.60 -5.96 5.55
C LEU A 95 -17.91 -5.23 5.23
N ASN A 96 -17.84 -4.12 4.48
CA ASN A 96 -19.01 -3.34 4.12
C ASN A 96 -19.91 -4.02 3.08
N PHE A 97 -19.35 -4.84 2.19
CA PHE A 97 -20.08 -5.45 1.08
C PHE A 97 -20.53 -6.88 1.37
N LEU A 98 -19.61 -7.73 1.85
CA LEU A 98 -19.83 -9.15 2.10
C LEU A 98 -20.16 -9.46 3.56
N GLY A 99 -19.80 -8.56 4.48
CA GLY A 99 -19.90 -8.80 5.92
C GLY A 99 -18.76 -9.67 6.49
N VAL A 100 -17.74 -9.99 5.70
CA VAL A 100 -16.59 -10.83 6.08
C VAL A 100 -15.25 -10.10 5.84
N SER A 101 -14.22 -10.47 6.60
CA SER A 101 -12.88 -9.90 6.43
C SER A 101 -12.20 -10.42 5.16
N ILE A 102 -11.24 -9.65 4.61
CA ILE A 102 -10.35 -10.15 3.55
C ILE A 102 -9.56 -11.39 3.97
N ALA A 103 -9.37 -11.60 5.28
CA ALA A 103 -8.62 -12.72 5.82
C ALA A 103 -9.35 -14.07 5.68
N GLU A 104 -10.67 -14.02 5.48
CA GLU A 104 -11.52 -15.19 5.25
C GLU A 104 -11.46 -15.61 3.78
N GLU A 105 -11.75 -16.89 3.50
CA GLU A 105 -11.61 -17.43 2.14
C GLU A 105 -12.48 -16.68 1.12
N GLU A 106 -13.71 -16.33 1.50
CA GLU A 106 -14.63 -15.56 0.67
C GLU A 106 -14.11 -14.15 0.40
N GLY A 107 -13.67 -13.44 1.45
CA GLY A 107 -13.08 -12.11 1.32
C GLY A 107 -11.82 -12.09 0.45
N LYS A 108 -10.92 -13.08 0.62
CA LYS A 108 -9.71 -13.21 -0.22
C LYS A 108 -10.08 -13.49 -1.69
N LYS A 109 -11.04 -14.38 -1.95
CA LYS A 109 -11.54 -14.68 -3.31
C LYS A 109 -12.11 -13.43 -3.98
N PHE A 110 -12.91 -12.65 -3.26
CA PHE A 110 -13.48 -11.41 -3.77
C PHE A 110 -12.40 -10.34 -4.05
N ALA A 111 -11.40 -10.21 -3.18
CA ALA A 111 -10.26 -9.33 -3.41
C ALA A 111 -9.45 -9.73 -4.66
N LEU A 112 -9.19 -11.03 -4.86
CA LEU A 112 -8.52 -11.54 -6.06
C LEU A 112 -9.32 -11.23 -7.33
N LYS A 113 -10.63 -11.48 -7.32
CA LYS A 113 -11.54 -11.14 -8.42
C LYS A 113 -11.53 -9.65 -8.72
N THR A 114 -11.49 -8.82 -7.68
CA THR A 114 -11.40 -7.36 -7.81
C THR A 114 -10.10 -6.93 -8.47
N LEU A 115 -8.96 -7.47 -8.05
CA LEU A 115 -7.67 -7.17 -8.67
C LEU A 115 -7.62 -7.62 -10.14
N ASP A 116 -8.19 -8.78 -10.47
CA ASP A 116 -8.25 -9.27 -11.85
C ASP A 116 -9.10 -8.37 -12.74
N PHE A 117 -10.28 -7.97 -12.27
CA PHE A 117 -11.12 -6.98 -12.95
C PHE A 117 -10.37 -5.67 -13.20
N MET A 118 -9.68 -5.13 -12.19
CA MET A 118 -8.89 -3.91 -12.35
C MET A 118 -7.79 -4.10 -13.41
N ARG A 119 -7.08 -5.23 -13.41
CA ARG A 119 -6.02 -5.50 -14.40
C ARG A 119 -6.55 -5.55 -15.83
N GLU A 120 -7.69 -6.20 -16.05
CA GLU A 120 -8.35 -6.24 -17.36
C GLU A 120 -8.67 -4.82 -17.85
N LYS A 121 -9.21 -3.98 -16.97
CA LYS A 121 -9.47 -2.56 -17.30
C LYS A 121 -8.22 -1.77 -17.63
N LEU A 122 -7.11 -2.02 -16.93
CA LEU A 122 -5.85 -1.36 -17.27
C LEU A 122 -5.35 -1.80 -18.65
N ILE A 123 -5.53 -3.07 -19.05
CA ILE A 123 -5.19 -3.54 -20.39
C ILE A 123 -6.03 -2.80 -21.44
N GLU A 124 -7.35 -2.72 -21.26
CA GLU A 124 -8.25 -1.94 -22.13
C GLU A 124 -7.77 -0.49 -22.27
N PHE A 125 -7.40 0.16 -21.16
CA PHE A 125 -6.91 1.54 -21.20
C PHE A 125 -5.58 1.69 -21.93
N GLN A 126 -4.67 0.71 -21.81
CA GLN A 126 -3.41 0.72 -22.56
C GLN A 126 -3.65 0.58 -24.07
N GLU A 127 -4.58 -0.26 -24.48
CA GLU A 127 -4.94 -0.45 -25.90
C GLU A 127 -5.61 0.80 -26.48
N GLU A 128 -6.53 1.40 -25.73
CA GLU A 128 -7.26 2.60 -26.14
C GLU A 128 -6.34 3.83 -26.26
N THR A 129 -5.46 4.03 -25.28
CA THR A 129 -4.66 5.27 -25.17
C THR A 129 -3.26 5.15 -25.77
N GLY A 130 -2.73 3.93 -25.93
CA GLY A 130 -1.34 3.69 -26.28
C GLY A 130 -0.33 4.03 -25.18
N HIS A 131 -0.77 4.36 -23.97
CA HIS A 131 0.09 4.65 -22.82
C HIS A 131 0.19 3.46 -21.86
N LEU A 132 1.24 3.43 -21.03
CA LEU A 132 1.44 2.38 -20.04
C LEU A 132 0.56 2.62 -18.80
N TYR A 133 -0.05 1.57 -18.27
CA TYR A 133 -0.83 1.59 -17.03
C TYR A 133 -0.35 0.49 -16.08
N ASN A 134 -0.40 0.74 -14.78
CA ASN A 134 -0.07 -0.26 -13.77
C ASN A 134 -0.99 -0.18 -12.56
N LEU A 135 -1.12 -1.33 -11.89
CA LEU A 135 -1.89 -1.47 -10.66
C LEU A 135 -0.96 -1.39 -9.46
N GLU A 136 -1.21 -0.46 -8.55
CA GLU A 136 -0.37 -0.24 -7.36
C GLU A 136 -1.12 -0.48 -6.05
N ALA A 137 -0.47 -1.19 -5.13
CA ALA A 137 -0.85 -1.24 -3.73
C ALA A 137 -0.45 0.12 -3.12
N THR A 138 -1.39 1.06 -3.08
CA THR A 138 -1.11 2.43 -2.64
C THR A 138 -0.57 2.42 -1.20
N PRO A 139 0.60 3.02 -0.92
CA PRO A 139 1.13 3.13 0.44
C PRO A 139 0.20 3.89 1.40
N ALA A 140 -0.63 4.79 0.85
CA ALA A 140 -1.77 5.41 1.51
C ALA A 140 -1.49 6.09 2.87
N GLU A 141 -0.27 6.61 3.09
CA GLU A 141 0.13 7.22 4.38
C GLU A 141 -0.91 8.23 4.88
N GLY A 142 -1.21 9.25 4.07
CA GLY A 142 -2.27 10.22 4.36
C GLY A 142 -3.64 9.80 3.83
N THR A 143 -3.68 9.06 2.72
CA THR A 143 -4.92 8.73 2.00
C THR A 143 -5.84 7.81 2.81
N ALA A 144 -5.29 6.82 3.52
CA ALA A 144 -6.07 5.88 4.33
C ALA A 144 -6.88 6.61 5.40
N TYR A 145 -6.21 7.41 6.23
CA TYR A 145 -6.86 8.23 7.26
C TYR A 145 -7.84 9.26 6.67
N ARG A 146 -7.40 9.99 5.63
CA ARG A 146 -8.21 11.06 5.03
C ARG A 146 -9.52 10.52 4.44
N LEU A 147 -9.48 9.41 3.71
CA LEU A 147 -10.67 8.83 3.10
C LEU A 147 -11.63 8.29 4.16
N ALA A 148 -11.12 7.53 5.13
CA ALA A 148 -11.94 7.01 6.23
C ALA A 148 -12.65 8.12 7.01
N LYS A 149 -11.95 9.22 7.32
CA LYS A 149 -12.55 10.40 7.97
C LYS A 149 -13.64 11.05 7.14
N ILE A 150 -13.44 11.19 5.83
CA ILE A 150 -14.45 11.75 4.93
C ILE A 150 -15.65 10.80 4.86
N ASP A 151 -15.40 9.49 4.75
CA ASP A 151 -16.44 8.48 4.72
C ASP A 151 -17.31 8.49 5.98
N LYS A 152 -16.72 8.42 7.17
CA LYS A 152 -17.47 8.52 8.44
C LYS A 152 -18.32 9.78 8.55
N LYS A 153 -17.92 10.88 7.91
CA LYS A 153 -18.73 12.12 7.88
C LYS A 153 -19.99 11.98 7.03
N TYR A 154 -19.91 11.33 5.88
CA TYR A 154 -21.04 11.20 4.93
C TYR A 154 -21.87 9.93 5.17
N TYR A 155 -21.24 8.89 5.70
CA TYR A 155 -21.79 7.56 5.93
C TYR A 155 -21.37 7.12 7.34
N PRO A 156 -22.07 7.56 8.41
CA PRO A 156 -21.66 7.25 9.78
C PRO A 156 -21.53 5.75 10.06
N GLU A 157 -22.39 4.94 9.43
CA GLU A 157 -22.44 3.48 9.57
C GLU A 157 -21.42 2.72 8.72
N ILE A 158 -20.63 3.40 7.87
CA ILE A 158 -19.58 2.72 7.09
C ILE A 158 -18.55 2.11 8.03
N ILE A 159 -18.21 0.86 7.80
CA ILE A 159 -17.18 0.15 8.56
C ILE A 159 -15.81 0.66 8.13
N THR A 160 -15.00 1.07 9.11
CA THR A 160 -13.60 1.48 8.98
C THR A 160 -12.77 0.67 9.98
N ALA A 161 -11.46 0.57 9.78
CA ALA A 161 -10.56 0.17 10.85
C ALA A 161 -10.36 1.33 11.84
N GLY A 162 -9.73 1.05 12.99
CA GLY A 162 -9.47 2.04 14.03
C GLY A 162 -10.62 2.20 15.02
N ASP A 163 -10.35 1.93 16.30
CA ASP A 163 -11.33 2.08 17.39
C ASP A 163 -11.70 3.56 17.62
N SER A 164 -10.68 4.41 17.80
CA SER A 164 -10.89 5.83 18.14
C SER A 164 -10.74 6.75 16.94
N ILE A 165 -9.78 6.44 16.06
CA ILE A 165 -9.44 7.24 14.89
C ILE A 165 -9.62 6.37 13.64
N PRO A 166 -10.57 6.69 12.74
CA PRO A 166 -10.87 5.82 11.63
C PRO A 166 -9.75 5.84 10.59
N TYR A 167 -9.35 4.68 10.11
CA TYR A 167 -8.46 4.53 8.97
C TYR A 167 -8.90 3.36 8.09
N TYR A 168 -8.25 3.21 6.93
CA TYR A 168 -8.43 2.06 6.06
C TYR A 168 -7.16 1.24 5.99
N THR A 169 -7.33 -0.09 5.97
CA THR A 169 -6.23 -1.03 5.79
C THR A 169 -5.56 -0.77 4.45
N ASN A 170 -4.23 -0.77 4.43
CA ASN A 170 -3.47 -0.49 3.22
C ASN A 170 -3.78 -1.51 2.11
N SER A 171 -4.21 -1.02 0.94
CA SER A 171 -4.40 -1.83 -0.27
C SER A 171 -5.23 -3.11 -0.02
N THR A 172 -4.64 -4.29 -0.22
CA THR A 172 -5.21 -5.62 0.06
C THR A 172 -4.50 -6.34 1.21
N HIS A 173 -3.91 -5.59 2.15
CA HIS A 173 -3.27 -6.18 3.31
C HIS A 173 -4.31 -6.80 4.25
N LEU A 174 -3.83 -7.71 5.10
CA LEU A 174 -4.60 -8.14 6.26
C LEU A 174 -4.77 -6.96 7.22
N PRO A 175 -5.85 -6.92 8.03
CA PRO A 175 -5.95 -6.02 9.18
C PRO A 175 -4.73 -6.18 10.08
N VAL A 176 -4.25 -5.08 10.65
CA VAL A 176 -2.96 -5.04 11.36
C VAL A 176 -2.96 -5.82 12.68
N GLU A 177 -4.15 -6.06 13.23
CA GLU A 177 -4.45 -6.78 14.47
C GLU A 177 -4.82 -8.25 14.24
N TYR A 178 -4.91 -8.70 12.98
CA TYR A 178 -5.49 -10.00 12.64
C TYR A 178 -4.68 -11.20 13.16
N THR A 179 -3.37 -11.22 12.92
CA THR A 179 -2.51 -12.37 13.24
C THR A 179 -1.09 -11.95 13.59
N ASP A 180 -0.43 -12.72 14.46
CA ASP A 180 1.01 -12.64 14.73
C ASP A 180 1.81 -13.74 14.01
N ASP A 181 1.15 -14.59 13.21
CA ASP A 181 1.79 -15.64 12.41
C ASP A 181 2.24 -15.09 11.06
N LEU A 182 3.55 -14.85 10.95
CA LEU A 182 4.19 -14.37 9.73
C LEU A 182 3.97 -15.29 8.53
N TRP A 183 4.02 -16.61 8.74
CA TRP A 183 3.97 -17.58 7.65
C TRP A 183 2.55 -17.72 7.11
N PHE A 184 1.55 -17.67 8.00
CA PHE A 184 0.16 -17.52 7.60
C PHE A 184 -0.04 -16.24 6.78
N ALA A 185 0.46 -15.10 7.27
CA ALA A 185 0.28 -13.81 6.59
C ALA A 185 0.95 -13.78 5.21
N LEU A 186 2.16 -14.31 5.07
CA LEU A 186 2.85 -14.46 3.79
C LEU A 186 2.08 -15.35 2.82
N LYS A 187 1.60 -16.52 3.27
CA LYS A 187 0.80 -17.43 2.44
C LYS A 187 -0.53 -16.82 2.01
N HIS A 188 -1.18 -16.09 2.91
CA HIS A 188 -2.40 -15.36 2.58
C HIS A 188 -2.13 -14.30 1.52
N GLN A 189 -1.10 -13.49 1.72
CA GLN A 189 -0.79 -12.32 0.89
C GLN A 189 -0.17 -12.68 -0.47
N GLU A 190 0.50 -13.83 -0.62
CA GLU A 190 1.22 -14.17 -1.85
C GLU A 190 0.38 -13.95 -3.12
N ASP A 191 -0.80 -14.56 -3.22
CA ASP A 191 -1.65 -14.47 -4.42
C ASP A 191 -2.16 -13.05 -4.70
N LEU A 192 -2.34 -12.23 -3.66
CA LEU A 192 -2.78 -10.85 -3.78
C LEU A 192 -1.62 -9.96 -4.27
N GLN A 193 -0.46 -10.11 -3.64
CA GLN A 193 0.71 -9.27 -3.90
C GLN A 193 1.24 -9.46 -5.34
N VAL A 194 1.18 -10.67 -5.89
CA VAL A 194 1.63 -10.93 -7.28
C VAL A 194 0.68 -10.38 -8.36
N LYS A 195 -0.52 -9.91 -7.99
CA LYS A 195 -1.45 -9.30 -8.95
C LYS A 195 -1.12 -7.84 -9.24
N TYR A 196 -0.39 -7.17 -8.36
CA TYR A 196 0.07 -5.81 -8.61
C TYR A 196 1.16 -5.80 -9.67
N THR A 197 0.99 -4.97 -10.69
CA THR A 197 1.95 -4.78 -11.79
C THR A 197 2.81 -3.53 -11.62
N GLY A 198 2.47 -2.69 -10.63
CA GLY A 198 3.24 -1.54 -10.18
C GLY A 198 3.90 -1.79 -8.82
N GLY A 199 3.82 -0.81 -7.93
CA GLY A 199 4.36 -0.92 -6.58
C GLY A 199 3.52 -1.83 -5.70
N THR A 200 4.18 -2.73 -4.97
CA THR A 200 3.59 -3.44 -3.83
C THR A 200 4.66 -3.75 -2.81
N VAL A 201 4.27 -3.91 -1.53
CA VAL A 201 5.23 -4.24 -0.47
C VAL A 201 4.54 -4.98 0.68
N PHE A 202 5.12 -6.10 1.09
CA PHE A 202 4.74 -6.77 2.33
C PHE A 202 5.69 -6.36 3.47
N HIS A 203 5.15 -5.77 4.54
CA HIS A 203 5.95 -5.44 5.72
C HIS A 203 5.85 -6.55 6.77
N ALA A 204 6.93 -7.27 6.99
CA ALA A 204 7.07 -8.13 8.16
C ALA A 204 7.43 -7.25 9.37
N PHE A 205 6.42 -6.75 10.07
CA PHE A 205 6.59 -6.01 11.33
C PHE A 205 6.91 -6.99 12.47
N ILE A 206 8.19 -7.14 12.85
CA ILE A 206 8.66 -8.25 13.70
C ILE A 206 8.99 -7.85 15.15
N GLY A 207 8.55 -6.67 15.58
CA GLY A 207 8.86 -6.15 16.91
C GLY A 207 10.31 -5.74 17.05
N GLU A 208 11.04 -6.32 17.99
CA GLU A 208 12.44 -5.92 18.20
C GLU A 208 13.35 -6.27 17.01
N SER A 209 14.43 -5.51 16.86
CA SER A 209 15.44 -5.78 15.83
C SER A 209 16.04 -7.19 15.99
N PRO A 210 15.94 -8.04 14.94
CA PRO A 210 16.53 -9.36 14.96
C PRO A 210 18.05 -9.24 14.90
N THR A 211 18.74 -10.31 15.29
CA THR A 211 20.17 -10.45 14.98
C THR A 211 20.38 -10.57 13.47
N SER A 212 21.61 -10.29 13.01
CA SER A 212 21.96 -10.39 11.59
C SER A 212 21.78 -11.81 11.05
N GLU A 213 22.00 -12.83 11.88
CA GLU A 213 21.81 -14.23 11.50
C GLU A 213 20.32 -14.57 11.34
N GLU A 214 19.49 -14.17 12.30
CA GLU A 214 18.04 -14.36 12.24
C GLU A 214 17.43 -13.65 11.01
N ALA A 215 17.86 -12.41 10.76
CA ALA A 215 17.43 -11.64 9.59
C ALA A 215 17.83 -12.35 8.27
N ARG A 216 19.06 -12.86 8.18
CA ARG A 216 19.54 -13.60 7.00
C ARG A 216 18.72 -14.86 6.74
N ILE A 217 18.45 -15.65 7.79
CA ILE A 217 17.65 -16.88 7.68
C ILE A 217 16.23 -16.52 7.26
N LEU A 218 15.63 -15.49 7.86
CA LEU A 218 14.27 -15.08 7.55
C LEU A 218 14.13 -14.61 6.09
N VAL A 219 15.01 -13.73 5.63
CA VAL A 219 15.03 -13.26 4.23
C VAL A 219 15.18 -14.44 3.28
N LYS A 220 16.11 -15.36 3.55
CA LYS A 220 16.31 -16.55 2.73
C LYS A 220 15.04 -17.41 2.66
N LYS A 221 14.42 -17.70 3.81
CA LYS A 221 13.18 -18.50 3.86
C LYS A 221 12.02 -17.84 3.11
N ILE A 222 11.84 -16.53 3.24
CA ILE A 222 10.79 -15.82 2.50
C ILE A 222 11.04 -15.90 1.00
N ALA A 223 12.28 -15.62 0.56
CA ALA A 223 12.66 -15.64 -0.85
C ALA A 223 12.52 -17.02 -1.51
N GLU A 224 12.85 -18.10 -0.79
CA GLU A 224 12.80 -19.47 -1.32
C GLU A 224 11.38 -20.05 -1.38
N ASN A 225 10.46 -19.57 -0.54
CA ASN A 225 9.13 -20.18 -0.39
C ASN A 225 7.96 -19.33 -0.92
N PHE A 226 8.16 -18.03 -1.16
CA PHE A 226 7.08 -17.12 -1.59
C PHE A 226 7.48 -16.26 -2.77
N ARG A 227 6.53 -15.98 -3.66
CA ARG A 227 6.72 -15.11 -4.84
C ARG A 227 6.37 -13.64 -4.60
N ILE A 228 6.42 -13.18 -3.35
CA ILE A 228 6.10 -11.79 -3.01
C ILE A 228 7.15 -10.86 -3.63
N PRO A 229 6.76 -9.90 -4.51
CA PRO A 229 7.73 -9.11 -5.27
C PRO A 229 8.67 -8.27 -4.40
N TYR A 230 8.14 -7.70 -3.33
CA TYR A 230 8.91 -6.89 -2.40
C TYR A 230 8.39 -7.11 -0.99
N TYR A 231 9.32 -7.41 -0.09
CA TYR A 231 9.05 -7.49 1.33
C TYR A 231 10.16 -6.80 2.12
N THR A 232 9.82 -6.37 3.33
CA THR A 232 10.76 -5.76 4.26
C THR A 232 10.72 -6.48 5.59
N ILE A 233 11.88 -6.65 6.22
CA ILE A 233 11.97 -6.96 7.64
C ILE A 233 11.94 -5.63 8.39
N THR A 234 10.87 -5.40 9.14
CA THR A 234 10.61 -4.10 9.78
C THR A 234 10.58 -4.27 11.29
N PRO A 235 11.68 -3.90 11.98
CA PRO A 235 11.67 -3.80 13.42
C PRO A 235 11.18 -2.43 13.91
N THR A 236 10.69 -2.41 15.13
CA THR A 236 10.48 -1.24 15.97
C THR A 236 11.73 -1.07 16.85
N PHE A 237 12.27 0.15 16.89
CA PHE A 237 13.41 0.52 17.71
C PHE A 237 13.22 1.93 18.24
N SER A 238 14.01 2.32 19.23
CA SER A 238 13.93 3.67 19.80
C SER A 238 15.28 4.37 19.77
N ILE A 239 15.29 5.70 19.77
CA ILE A 239 16.51 6.52 19.82
C ILE A 239 16.45 7.42 21.05
N CYS A 240 17.45 7.30 21.92
CA CYS A 240 17.71 8.21 23.02
C CYS A 240 18.80 9.21 22.61
N LEU A 241 18.63 10.49 22.92
CA LEU A 241 19.63 11.53 22.60
C LEU A 241 20.98 11.28 23.30
N ASN A 242 20.97 10.64 24.47
CA ASN A 242 22.17 10.39 25.27
C ASN A 242 22.84 9.03 24.95
N HIS A 243 22.05 8.01 24.59
CA HIS A 243 22.51 6.62 24.48
C HIS A 243 22.35 6.01 23.08
N GLY A 244 21.79 6.73 22.12
CA GLY A 244 21.60 6.26 20.75
C GLY A 244 20.50 5.21 20.63
N TYR A 245 20.76 4.18 19.81
CA TYR A 245 19.78 3.14 19.47
C TYR A 245 19.46 2.22 20.65
N LEU A 246 18.16 2.02 20.88
CA LEU A 246 17.58 1.11 21.85
C LEU A 246 16.74 0.06 21.10
N LYS A 247 16.84 -1.21 21.54
CA LYS A 247 16.02 -2.29 20.96
C LYS A 247 14.56 -2.17 21.41
N GLY A 248 13.66 -2.32 20.45
CA GLY A 248 12.22 -2.32 20.69
C GLY A 248 11.61 -0.94 20.92
N GLU A 249 10.33 -0.96 21.25
CA GLU A 249 9.56 0.21 21.64
C GLU A 249 9.88 0.61 23.09
N LYS A 250 10.63 1.69 23.24
CA LYS A 250 11.04 2.28 24.51
C LYS A 250 10.73 3.79 24.44
N PRO A 251 9.53 4.22 24.89
CA PRO A 251 9.20 5.64 24.98
C PRO A 251 10.07 6.40 25.99
N ILE A 252 10.60 5.68 26.98
CA ILE A 252 11.53 6.18 27.99
C ILE A 252 12.82 5.35 27.92
N CYS A 253 13.97 6.01 27.91
CA CYS A 253 15.26 5.35 27.87
C CYS A 253 15.49 4.57 29.19
N PRO A 254 15.77 3.26 29.15
CA PRO A 254 15.96 2.46 30.36
C PRO A 254 17.27 2.78 31.11
N ILE A 255 18.17 3.57 30.51
CA ILE A 255 19.50 3.88 31.07
C ILE A 255 19.52 5.24 31.80
N CYS A 256 18.96 6.30 31.19
CA CYS A 256 18.90 7.65 31.81
C CYS A 256 17.49 8.12 32.20
N ASN A 257 16.46 7.31 31.95
CA ASN A 257 15.07 7.62 32.27
C ASN A 257 14.53 8.92 31.60
N THR A 258 15.15 9.38 30.51
CA THR A 258 14.65 10.50 29.69
C THR A 258 13.78 9.99 28.54
N PRO A 259 12.92 10.83 27.96
CA PRO A 259 12.16 10.46 26.76
C PRO A 259 13.06 10.00 25.60
N SER A 260 12.58 9.02 24.84
CA SER A 260 13.19 8.54 23.59
C SER A 260 12.17 8.51 22.46
N GLU A 261 12.67 8.57 21.23
CA GLU A 261 11.84 8.55 20.03
C GLU A 261 11.68 7.13 19.53
N VAL A 262 10.44 6.64 19.48
CA VAL A 262 10.12 5.33 18.90
C VAL A 262 10.04 5.48 17.38
N TYR A 263 10.84 4.70 16.66
CA TYR A 263 10.86 4.62 15.21
C TYR A 263 10.27 3.28 14.75
N SER A 264 9.43 3.36 13.73
CA SER A 264 8.97 2.20 12.98
C SER A 264 8.78 2.60 11.51
N ARG A 265 8.35 1.67 10.66
CA ARG A 265 8.02 1.98 9.26
C ARG A 265 6.56 2.34 9.15
N VAL A 266 6.28 3.55 8.66
CA VAL A 266 4.90 4.01 8.47
C VAL A 266 4.25 3.33 7.27
N VAL A 267 4.90 3.41 6.11
CA VAL A 267 4.46 2.78 4.85
C VAL A 267 5.60 2.33 3.96
N GLY A 268 6.73 3.03 3.97
CA GLY A 268 7.84 2.75 3.05
C GLY A 268 9.21 3.16 3.59
N TYR A 269 9.23 4.00 4.62
CA TYR A 269 10.43 4.55 5.25
C TYR A 269 10.24 4.59 6.77
N LEU A 270 11.36 4.68 7.50
CA LEU A 270 11.38 4.77 8.95
C LEU A 270 11.20 6.23 9.40
N ARG A 271 10.34 6.45 10.40
CA ARG A 271 10.05 7.78 10.96
C ARG A 271 9.62 7.65 12.42
N PRO A 272 9.84 8.66 13.29
CA PRO A 272 9.27 8.66 14.64
C PRO A 272 7.75 8.49 14.61
N VAL A 273 7.22 7.56 15.40
CA VAL A 273 5.77 7.26 15.44
C VAL A 273 4.96 8.49 15.84
N LYS A 274 5.48 9.31 16.76
CA LYS A 274 4.86 10.57 17.19
C LYS A 274 4.61 11.58 16.06
N ASP A 275 5.37 11.49 14.96
CA ASP A 275 5.26 12.39 13.81
C ASP A 275 4.33 11.86 12.70
N TRP A 276 3.76 10.66 12.90
CA TRP A 276 2.81 10.09 11.96
C TRP A 276 1.47 10.80 12.07
N ASN A 277 0.64 10.71 11.03
CA ASN A 277 -0.73 11.20 11.14
C ASN A 277 -1.55 10.33 12.10
N ALA A 278 -2.64 10.88 12.63
CA ALA A 278 -3.46 10.22 13.65
C ALA A 278 -3.95 8.82 13.26
N GLY A 279 -4.35 8.60 12.00
CA GLY A 279 -4.78 7.27 11.56
C GLY A 279 -3.64 6.26 11.51
N LYS A 280 -2.43 6.67 11.13
CA LYS A 280 -1.24 5.80 11.19
C LYS A 280 -0.74 5.53 12.60
N GLN A 281 -0.96 6.47 13.53
CA GLN A 281 -0.70 6.23 14.96
C GLN A 281 -1.68 5.21 15.54
N GLU A 282 -2.97 5.30 15.19
CA GLU A 282 -3.98 4.32 15.61
C GLU A 282 -3.69 2.94 15.00
N GLU A 283 -3.36 2.87 13.71
CA GLU A 283 -2.91 1.63 13.05
C GLU A 283 -1.69 1.02 13.76
N PHE A 284 -0.72 1.83 14.17
CA PHE A 284 0.46 1.35 14.89
C PHE A 284 0.08 0.74 16.25
N LYS A 285 -0.82 1.39 16.99
CA LYS A 285 -1.27 0.96 18.32
C LYS A 285 -2.02 -0.38 18.27
N GLU A 286 -2.82 -0.62 17.23
CA GLU A 286 -3.61 -1.86 17.07
C GLU A 286 -2.76 -3.02 16.52
N ARG A 287 -1.61 -2.72 15.92
CA ARG A 287 -0.80 -3.68 15.20
C ARG A 287 -0.31 -4.82 16.09
N LYS A 288 -0.58 -6.05 15.67
CA LYS A 288 0.11 -7.22 16.17
C LYS A 288 1.39 -7.44 15.40
N GLU A 289 2.50 -7.40 16.11
CA GLU A 289 3.81 -7.70 15.55
C GLU A 289 3.95 -9.21 15.32
N TYR A 290 4.52 -9.59 14.18
CA TYR A 290 4.74 -10.97 13.82
C TYR A 290 5.80 -11.62 14.68
N LYS A 291 5.50 -12.82 15.16
CA LYS A 291 6.45 -13.67 15.88
C LYS A 291 7.33 -14.42 14.88
N VAL A 292 8.61 -14.08 14.85
CA VAL A 292 9.59 -14.81 14.06
C VAL A 292 9.97 -16.10 14.79
N LYS A 293 9.26 -17.19 14.50
CA LYS A 293 9.71 -18.55 14.85
C LYS A 293 10.55 -19.06 13.67
N LEU A 294 11.87 -18.96 13.80
CA LEU A 294 12.82 -19.46 12.81
C LEU A 294 12.86 -20.99 12.78
#